data_AF-K1V9Z9-F1
#
_entry.id   AF-K1V9Z9-F1
#
_cell.length_a   1.000
_cell.length_b   1.000
_cell.length_c   1.000
_cell.angle_alpha   90.00
_cell.angle_beta   90.00
_cell.angle_gamma   90.00
#
_symmetry.space_group_name_H-M   'P 1'
#
loop_
_entity.id
_entity.type
_entity.pdbx_description
1 polymer ?
#
loop_
_entity_poly.entity_id
_entity_poly.type
_entity_poly.pdbx_seq_one_letter_code
_entity_poly.pdbx_strand_id
1 'polypeptide(L)'
;MWRDLFMFDQYFEKFDLAPEVTAALKKCKCIAYAETKAELEEMAYGPTHTSRYDVVYPIEGLGTVKEAEVVRCKNGCVVNFMEDYMRRRDPNSMAIGDELPSDKPRFKDRFGYE
;
A
#
# COMPACT_ATOMS: atom_id res chain seq x y z
N MET A 1 -16.04 13.43 5.58
CA MET A 1 -16.44 12.83 6.86
C MET A 1 -15.47 11.69 7.19
N TRP A 2 -14.20 12.04 7.42
CA TRP A 2 -13.12 11.17 7.91
C TRP A 2 -12.12 12.07 8.65
N ARG A 3 -12.66 12.96 9.48
CA ARG A 3 -11.91 13.74 10.46
C ARG A 3 -12.44 13.25 11.79
N ASP A 4 -11.51 12.95 12.68
CA ASP A 4 -11.72 12.43 14.03
C ASP A 4 -11.71 10.90 14.10
N LEU A 5 -10.50 10.34 14.28
CA LEU A 5 -10.23 9.11 15.05
C LEU A 5 -8.71 8.90 15.11
N PHE A 6 -8.01 9.76 15.89
CA PHE A 6 -6.78 9.30 16.56
C PHE A 6 -7.24 8.51 17.79
N MET A 7 -7.72 7.27 17.58
CA MET A 7 -7.85 6.28 18.64
C MET A 7 -7.08 5.05 18.17
N PHE A 8 -6.00 4.75 18.88
CA PHE A 8 -5.52 3.38 18.95
C PHE A 8 -6.64 2.58 19.61
N ASP A 9 -7.39 1.83 18.80
CA ASP A 9 -8.57 1.09 19.23
C ASP A 9 -8.17 -0.18 19.98
N GLN A 10 -9.08 -0.76 20.76
CA GLN A 10 -8.90 -1.98 21.56
C GLN A 10 -8.27 -3.14 20.78
N TYR A 11 -8.42 -3.15 19.46
CA TYR A 11 -7.80 -4.14 18.58
C TYR A 11 -6.28 -4.04 18.50
N PHE A 12 -5.71 -2.83 18.48
CA PHE A 12 -4.27 -2.67 18.35
C PHE A 12 -3.52 -3.25 19.56
N GLU A 13 -4.10 -3.10 20.75
CA GLU A 13 -3.54 -3.60 22.01
C GLU A 13 -3.59 -5.14 22.14
N LYS A 14 -4.38 -5.82 21.30
CA LYS A 14 -4.41 -7.30 21.26
C LYS A 14 -3.19 -7.90 20.57
N PHE A 15 -2.44 -7.10 19.80
CA PHE A 15 -1.27 -7.59 19.08
C PHE A 15 -0.01 -7.48 19.94
N ASP A 16 0.74 -8.57 20.05
CA ASP A 16 2.10 -8.55 20.59
C ASP A 16 3.08 -8.12 19.48
N LEU A 17 3.35 -6.82 19.40
CA LEU A 17 4.17 -6.20 18.35
C LEU A 17 5.49 -5.70 18.92
N ALA A 18 6.57 -5.90 18.16
CA ALA A 18 7.86 -5.31 18.50
C ALA A 18 7.76 -3.78 18.61
N PRO A 19 8.55 -3.13 19.50
CA PRO A 19 8.45 -1.70 19.76
C PRO A 19 8.56 -0.82 18.51
N GLU A 20 9.44 -1.19 17.59
CA GLU A 20 9.67 -0.50 16.32
C GLU A 20 8.45 -0.56 15.39
N VAL A 21 7.78 -1.72 15.33
CA VAL A 21 6.55 -1.90 14.52
C VAL A 21 5.42 -1.09 15.11
N THR A 22 5.28 -1.12 16.44
CA THR A 22 4.31 -0.30 17.16
C THR A 22 4.50 1.19 16.89
N ALA A 23 5.75 1.68 16.95
CA ALA A 23 6.08 3.07 16.69
C ALA A 23 5.80 3.47 15.24
N ALA A 24 6.02 2.58 14.27
CA ALA A 24 5.71 2.82 12.87
C ALA A 24 4.19 2.92 12.63
N LEU A 25 3.43 1.94 13.13
CA LEU A 25 1.97 1.92 12.99
C LEU A 25 1.30 3.10 13.70
N LYS A 26 1.87 3.57 14.83
CA LYS A 26 1.47 4.83 15.51
C LYS A 26 1.59 6.09 14.68
N LYS A 27 2.39 6.09 13.62
CA LYS A 27 2.55 7.22 12.71
C LYS A 27 1.68 7.09 11.45
N CYS A 28 1.03 5.95 11.23
CA CYS A 28 0.16 5.75 10.08
C CYS A 28 -1.08 6.65 10.17
N LYS A 29 -1.57 7.12 9.02
CA LYS A 29 -2.77 7.98 8.94
C LYS A 29 -4.05 7.23 9.31
N CYS A 30 -4.10 5.93 9.06
CA CYS A 30 -5.25 5.07 9.31
C CYS A 30 -4.77 3.62 9.43
N ILE A 31 -5.39 2.85 10.32
CA ILE A 31 -5.26 1.40 10.41
C ILE A 31 -6.68 0.83 10.36
N ALA A 32 -6.90 -0.16 9.49
CA ALA A 32 -8.19 -0.82 9.36
C ALA A 32 -8.02 -2.32 9.63
N TYR A 33 -8.98 -2.90 10.34
CA TYR A 33 -8.99 -4.31 10.72
C TYR A 33 -10.18 -4.98 10.05
N ALA A 34 -9.95 -6.11 9.37
CA ALA A 34 -10.99 -6.99 8.88
C ALA A 34 -10.95 -8.28 9.70
N GLU A 35 -12.06 -8.64 10.32
CA GLU A 35 -12.21 -9.91 11.07
C GLU A 35 -12.70 -11.03 10.16
N THR A 36 -13.48 -10.67 9.14
CA THR A 36 -14.05 -11.63 8.21
C THR A 36 -13.61 -11.37 6.78
N LYS A 37 -13.65 -12.42 5.94
CA LYS A 37 -13.41 -12.30 4.50
C LYS A 37 -14.41 -11.35 3.84
N ALA A 38 -15.66 -11.34 4.31
CA ALA A 38 -16.71 -10.48 3.79
C ALA A 38 -16.43 -8.99 4.06
N GLU A 39 -15.93 -8.66 5.26
CA GLU A 39 -15.46 -7.30 5.56
C GLU A 39 -14.28 -6.89 4.69
N LEU A 40 -13.29 -7.78 4.53
CA LEU A 40 -12.13 -7.53 3.67
C LEU A 40 -12.56 -7.27 2.21
N GLU A 41 -13.52 -8.07 1.71
CA GLU A 41 -14.09 -7.86 0.38
C GLU A 41 -14.82 -6.52 0.29
N GLU A 42 -15.59 -6.15 1.31
CA GLU A 42 -16.32 -4.87 1.32
C GLU A 42 -15.38 -3.66 1.32
N MET A 43 -14.29 -3.74 2.08
CA MET A 43 -13.24 -2.70 2.12
C MET A 43 -12.59 -2.48 0.75
N ALA A 44 -12.49 -3.51 -0.09
CA ALA A 44 -11.90 -3.39 -1.42
C ALA A 44 -12.71 -2.47 -2.35
N TYR A 45 -14.02 -2.33 -2.12
CA TYR A 45 -14.90 -1.48 -2.94
C TYR A 45 -14.93 -0.01 -2.51
N GLY A 46 -14.10 0.37 -1.54
CA GLY A 46 -13.99 1.73 -1.06
C GLY A 46 -15.14 2.18 -0.14
N PRO A 47 -15.03 3.38 0.44
CA PRO A 47 -15.90 3.84 1.53
C PRO A 47 -17.31 4.25 1.08
N THR A 48 -17.57 4.34 -0.22
CA THR A 48 -18.81 4.88 -0.77
C THR A 48 -19.88 3.81 -1.05
N HIS A 49 -19.58 2.53 -0.82
CA HIS A 49 -20.46 1.40 -1.17
C HIS A 49 -20.99 1.45 -2.61
N THR A 50 -20.23 2.09 -3.51
CA THR A 50 -20.58 2.25 -4.92
C THR A 50 -20.18 1.03 -5.73
N SER A 51 -20.77 0.87 -6.91
CA SER A 51 -20.40 -0.20 -7.85
C SER A 51 -19.04 0.01 -8.51
N ARG A 52 -18.50 1.23 -8.45
CA ARG A 52 -17.18 1.61 -8.97
C ARG A 52 -16.49 2.53 -7.97
N TYR A 53 -15.19 2.32 -7.81
CA TYR A 53 -14.34 3.09 -6.93
C TYR A 53 -12.97 3.29 -7.57
N ASP A 54 -12.47 4.53 -7.59
CA ASP A 54 -11.17 4.86 -8.14
C ASP A 54 -10.14 4.95 -7.00
N VAL A 55 -9.08 4.15 -7.11
CA VAL A 55 -7.91 4.20 -6.22
C VAL A 55 -7.00 5.31 -6.75
N VAL A 56 -6.92 6.40 -6.00
CA VAL A 56 -6.19 7.60 -6.40
C VAL A 56 -5.21 8.05 -5.31
N TYR A 57 -4.04 8.52 -5.72
CA TYR A 57 -3.01 9.02 -4.81
C TYR A 57 -2.62 10.45 -5.17
N PRO A 58 -2.53 11.35 -4.19
CA PRO A 58 -1.91 12.64 -4.39
C PRO A 58 -0.39 12.47 -4.43
N ILE A 59 0.23 12.74 -5.58
CA ILE A 59 1.67 12.69 -5.79
C ILE A 59 2.18 14.11 -6.01
N GLU A 60 3.22 14.48 -5.25
CA GLU A 60 3.85 15.80 -5.36
C GLU A 60 4.39 16.00 -6.80
N GLY A 61 4.06 17.14 -7.40
CA GLY A 61 4.45 17.46 -8.78
C GLY A 61 3.61 16.80 -9.89
N LEU A 62 2.84 15.75 -9.60
CA LEU A 62 1.99 15.05 -10.58
C LEU A 62 0.48 15.20 -10.30
N GLY A 63 0.10 15.76 -9.14
CA GLY A 63 -1.30 15.94 -8.75
C GLY A 63 -1.93 14.63 -8.30
N THR A 64 -3.23 14.48 -8.51
CA THR A 64 -3.94 13.24 -8.17
C THR A 64 -3.82 12.24 -9.32
N VAL A 65 -3.09 11.15 -9.09
CA VAL A 65 -2.89 10.09 -10.07
C VAL A 65 -3.82 8.92 -9.75
N LYS A 66 -4.54 8.42 -10.76
CA LYS A 66 -5.36 7.21 -10.65
C LYS A 66 -4.48 6.00 -10.88
N GLU A 67 -4.40 5.13 -9.88
CA GLU A 67 -3.61 3.88 -9.95
C GLU A 67 -4.46 2.73 -10.46
N ALA A 68 -5.67 2.60 -9.92
CA ALA A 68 -6.56 1.51 -10.26
C ALA A 68 -8.03 1.93 -10.20
N GLU A 69 -8.85 1.15 -10.89
CA GLU A 69 -10.29 1.18 -10.83
C GLU A 69 -10.80 -0.14 -10.28
N VAL A 70 -11.61 -0.06 -9.24
CA VAL A 70 -12.27 -1.21 -8.64
C VAL A 70 -13.74 -1.21 -9.05
N VAL A 71 -14.20 -2.33 -9.62
CA VAL A 71 -15.59 -2.54 -10.03
C VAL A 71 -16.17 -3.73 -9.28
N ARG A 72 -17.32 -3.50 -8.65
CA ARG A 72 -18.11 -4.55 -8.00
C ARG A 72 -18.90 -5.32 -9.05
N CYS A 73 -18.53 -6.57 -9.27
CA CYS A 73 -19.25 -7.49 -10.13
C CYS A 73 -19.98 -8.56 -9.30
N LYS A 74 -20.95 -9.25 -9.92
CA LYS A 74 -21.70 -10.34 -9.28
C LYS A 74 -20.79 -11.46 -8.74
N ASN A 75 -19.65 -11.69 -9.40
CA ASN A 75 -18.70 -12.75 -9.09
C ASN A 75 -17.51 -12.26 -8.25
N GLY A 76 -17.54 -11.01 -7.76
CA GLY A 76 -16.49 -10.45 -6.92
C GLY A 76 -15.88 -9.16 -7.45
N CYS A 77 -14.70 -8.84 -6.93
CA CYS A 77 -13.99 -7.61 -7.18
C CYS A 77 -13.17 -7.70 -8.48
N VAL A 78 -13.38 -6.74 -9.39
CA VAL A 78 -12.57 -6.58 -10.60
C VAL A 78 -11.72 -5.33 -10.42
N VAL A 79 -10.39 -5.51 -10.45
CA VAL A 79 -9.43 -4.42 -10.31
C VAL A 79 -8.72 -4.21 -11.64
N ASN A 80 -8.93 -3.05 -12.24
CA ASN A 80 -8.29 -2.63 -13.48
C ASN A 80 -7.20 -1.61 -13.15
N PHE A 81 -5.95 -1.97 -13.37
CA PHE A 81 -4.83 -1.04 -13.23
C PHE A 81 -4.72 -0.17 -14.48
N MET A 82 -4.30 1.08 -14.31
CA MET A 82 -4.17 2.01 -15.44
C MET A 82 -2.93 1.71 -16.30
N GLU A 83 -1.97 0.97 -15.76
CA GLU A 83 -0.76 0.58 -16.47
C GLU A 83 -0.86 -0.85 -17.02
N ASP A 84 -0.50 -1.02 -18.29
CA ASP A 84 -0.50 -2.32 -18.97
C ASP A 84 0.64 -3.25 -18.49
N TYR A 85 1.69 -2.68 -17.88
CA TYR A 85 2.94 -3.37 -17.56
C TYR A 85 3.01 -3.87 -16.11
N MET A 86 2.02 -4.68 -15.69
CA MET A 86 1.98 -5.29 -14.36
C MET A 86 2.94 -6.51 -14.19
N ARG A 87 4.03 -6.56 -14.97
CA ARG A 87 5.06 -7.60 -14.82
C ARG A 87 6.25 -7.02 -14.07
N ARG A 88 6.66 -7.69 -12.98
CA ARG A 88 7.88 -7.40 -12.21
C ARG A 88 9.13 -7.59 -13.09
N ARG A 89 9.42 -6.60 -13.93
CA ARG A 89 10.60 -6.52 -14.79
C ARG A 89 11.16 -5.10 -14.73
N ASP A 90 11.22 -4.53 -13.54
CA ASP A 90 12.09 -3.38 -13.33
C ASP A 90 13.53 -3.90 -13.29
N PRO A 91 14.35 -3.65 -14.32
CA PRO A 91 15.74 -4.10 -14.36
C PRO A 91 16.57 -3.53 -13.21
N ASN A 92 16.08 -2.46 -12.57
CA ASN A 92 16.72 -1.77 -11.47
C ASN A 92 16.04 -2.04 -10.12
N SER A 93 15.35 -3.15 -9.93
CA SER A 93 14.70 -3.49 -8.65
C SER A 93 15.64 -4.05 -7.58
N MET A 94 16.92 -4.28 -7.90
CA MET A 94 17.91 -4.84 -6.98
C MET A 94 19.16 -3.96 -6.95
N ALA A 95 19.63 -3.62 -5.75
CA ALA A 95 20.91 -2.98 -5.52
C ALA A 95 21.66 -3.75 -4.42
N ILE A 96 22.96 -3.95 -4.62
CA ILE A 96 23.80 -4.71 -3.69
C ILE A 96 24.37 -3.77 -2.63
N GLY A 97 24.18 -4.11 -1.36
CA GLY A 97 24.65 -3.32 -0.22
C GLY A 97 26.04 -3.72 0.30
N ASP A 98 26.60 -4.82 -0.19
CA ASP A 98 27.92 -5.31 0.20
C ASP A 98 28.99 -5.05 -0.87
N GLU A 99 30.24 -5.33 -0.49
CA GLU A 99 31.40 -5.20 -1.38
C GLU A 99 31.73 -6.49 -2.14
N LEU A 100 30.88 -7.51 -2.08
CA LEU A 100 31.15 -8.79 -2.73
C LEU A 100 31.01 -8.69 -4.26
N PRO A 101 31.64 -9.60 -5.01
CA PRO A 101 31.48 -9.65 -6.46
C PRO A 101 30.02 -9.89 -6.85
N SER A 102 29.46 -9.01 -7.67
CA SER A 102 28.09 -9.14 -8.17
C SER A 102 27.94 -8.44 -9.52
N ASP A 103 27.10 -9.00 -10.39
CA ASP A 103 26.76 -8.42 -11.69
C ASP A 103 25.64 -7.36 -11.60
N LYS A 104 25.18 -7.05 -10.37
CA LYS A 104 24.11 -6.09 -10.10
C LYS A 104 24.70 -4.76 -9.61
N PRO A 105 24.06 -3.62 -9.93
CA PRO A 105 24.52 -2.31 -9.48
C PRO A 105 24.53 -2.24 -7.95
N ARG A 106 25.54 -1.57 -7.38
CA ARG A 106 25.62 -1.38 -5.93
C ARG A 106 24.77 -0.21 -5.48
N PHE A 107 24.29 -0.27 -4.24
CA PHE A 107 23.47 0.78 -3.64
C PHE A 107 24.23 2.11 -3.58
N LYS A 108 25.48 2.08 -3.10
CA LYS A 108 26.36 3.25 -3.01
C LYS A 108 26.57 3.92 -4.37
N ASP A 109 26.81 3.13 -5.42
CA ASP A 109 27.10 3.63 -6.78
C ASP A 109 25.86 4.25 -7.42
N ARG A 110 24.67 3.72 -7.11
CA ARG A 110 23.41 4.15 -7.71
C ARG A 110 22.78 5.34 -6.99
N PHE A 111 22.93 5.43 -5.68
CA PHE A 111 22.21 6.42 -4.86
C PHE A 111 23.14 7.40 -4.13
N GLY A 112 24.47 7.22 -4.17
CA GLY A 112 25.44 8.19 -3.64
C GLY A 112 25.50 8.25 -2.10
N TYR A 113 25.08 7.18 -1.43
CA TYR A 113 25.23 7.03 0.02
C TYR A 113 26.53 6.28 0.33
N GLU A 114 27.26 6.71 1.37
CA GLU A 114 28.37 5.94 1.96
C GLU A 114 27.89 4.88 2.94
#